data_AF-A0A7K1EUE9-F1
#
_entry.id   AF-A0A7K1EUE9-F1
#
_cell.length_a   1.000
_cell.length_b   1.000
_cell.length_c   1.000
_cell.angle_alpha   90.00
_cell.angle_beta   90.00
_cell.angle_gamma   90.00
#
_symmetry.space_group_name_H-M   'P 1'
#
loop_
_entity.id
_entity.type
_entity.pdbx_description
1 polymer ?
#
loop_
_entity_poly.entity_id
_entity_poly.type
_entity_poly.pdbx_seq_one_letter_code
_entity_poly.pdbx_strand_id
1 'polypeptide(L)'
;WRFLDAQRWYESHPFSLSAVPSNDMMRFTVKDLGDHSRSLISLQPGTRVAIEGPFGTFTKHQSHKARPILLIGGGVGITPIRALLEELPTDRDVTLIYRTSNEAGLIFLEEITEFAKQKRIRLHVLPGSRRRYPLDSAHLLQLVPNVRECEMYICGPTSLTETIRESARELGIPKSRVHSEIFEYHTVMESE
;
A
#
# COMPACT_ATOMS: atom_id res chain seq x y z
N TRP A 1 14.20 8.67 -3.40
CA TRP A 1 13.91 10.11 -3.49
C TRP A 1 14.95 10.85 -2.70
N ARG A 2 15.56 11.88 -3.29
CA ARG A 2 16.58 12.72 -2.67
C ARG A 2 16.15 14.17 -2.81
N PHE A 3 15.93 14.85 -1.68
CA PHE A 3 15.52 16.25 -1.65
C PHE A 3 16.75 17.14 -1.57
N LEU A 4 16.93 18.00 -2.57
CA LEU A 4 18.14 18.81 -2.73
C LEU A 4 18.00 20.13 -1.97
N ASP A 5 17.99 20.04 -0.65
CA ASP A 5 18.10 21.17 0.27
C ASP A 5 19.41 21.10 1.09
N ALA A 6 19.74 22.19 1.79
CA ALA A 6 20.99 22.29 2.56
C ALA A 6 21.09 21.26 3.69
N GLN A 7 19.99 20.67 4.13
CA GLN A 7 19.93 19.77 5.27
C GLN A 7 19.98 18.29 4.88
N ARG A 8 19.49 17.91 3.68
CA ARG A 8 19.14 16.51 3.35
C ARG A 8 19.60 16.04 1.98
N TRP A 9 20.40 16.83 1.27
CA TRP A 9 20.85 16.50 -0.10
C TRP A 9 21.59 15.16 -0.20
N TYR A 10 22.20 14.67 0.89
CA TYR A 10 22.93 13.40 0.95
C TYR A 10 22.03 12.18 1.22
N GLU A 11 20.78 12.39 1.64
CA GLU A 11 19.88 11.31 2.04
C GLU A 11 19.06 10.80 0.84
N SER A 12 18.84 9.48 0.78
CA SER A 12 17.96 8.87 -0.22
C SER A 12 16.99 7.92 0.46
N HIS A 13 15.69 8.17 0.29
CA HIS A 13 14.64 7.39 0.93
C HIS A 13 13.63 6.87 -0.10
N PRO A 14 13.17 5.61 0.02
CA PRO A 14 12.14 5.08 -0.86
C PRO A 14 10.77 5.62 -0.45
N PHE A 15 10.04 6.20 -1.41
CA PHE A 15 8.62 6.53 -1.26
C PHE A 15 7.85 5.97 -2.45
N SER A 16 6.70 5.36 -2.14
CA SER A 16 5.78 4.94 -3.18
C SER A 16 5.09 6.13 -3.81
N LEU A 17 4.90 6.03 -5.12
CA LEU A 17 3.98 6.90 -5.83
C LEU A 17 2.55 6.65 -5.31
N SER A 18 1.82 7.74 -5.10
CA SER A 18 0.42 7.73 -4.71
C SER A 18 -0.51 8.17 -5.85
N ALA A 19 0.02 8.44 -7.04
CA ALA A 19 -0.74 8.58 -8.30
C ALA A 19 0.11 8.11 -9.48
N VAL A 20 -0.54 7.83 -10.60
CA VAL A 20 0.16 7.55 -11.87
C VAL A 20 0.94 8.80 -12.30
N PRO A 21 2.24 8.69 -12.60
CA PRO A 21 3.00 9.81 -13.13
C PRO A 21 2.38 10.34 -14.44
N SER A 22 2.16 11.64 -14.51
CA SER A 22 1.91 12.35 -15.78
C SER A 22 3.23 12.94 -16.30
N ASN A 23 3.20 13.54 -17.49
CA ASN A 23 4.37 14.17 -18.09
C ASN A 23 4.94 15.32 -17.24
N ASP A 24 4.14 15.92 -16.36
CA ASP A 24 4.42 17.13 -15.59
C ASP A 24 4.26 16.96 -14.07
N MET A 25 3.73 15.82 -13.60
CA MET A 25 3.44 15.61 -12.18
C MET A 25 3.77 14.20 -11.72
N MET A 26 4.45 14.12 -10.57
CA MET A 26 4.54 12.90 -9.78
C MET A 26 4.00 13.18 -8.38
N ARG A 27 3.23 12.24 -7.83
CA ARG A 27 2.69 12.33 -6.48
C ARG A 27 3.24 11.18 -5.64
N PHE A 28 3.81 11.50 -4.48
CA PHE A 28 4.17 10.54 -3.43
C PHE A 28 3.57 11.04 -2.12
N THR A 29 3.52 10.18 -1.11
CA THR A 29 2.92 10.54 0.17
C THR A 29 3.68 9.89 1.30
N VAL A 30 4.00 10.72 2.30
CA VAL A 30 4.83 10.33 3.43
C VAL A 30 4.00 10.45 4.69
N LYS A 31 4.03 9.40 5.51
CA LYS A 31 3.54 9.45 6.88
C LYS A 31 4.72 9.77 7.79
N ASP A 32 4.52 10.64 8.78
CA ASP A 32 5.52 10.82 9.84
C ASP A 32 5.68 9.51 10.62
N LEU A 33 6.85 8.90 10.47
CA LEU A 33 7.31 7.65 11.07
C LEU A 33 8.65 7.84 11.83
N GLY A 34 9.17 9.06 11.95
CA GLY A 34 10.50 9.34 12.50
C GLY A 34 11.22 10.52 11.85
N ASP A 35 12.46 10.75 12.27
CA ASP A 35 13.22 11.98 12.04
C ASP A 35 13.26 12.42 10.57
N HIS A 36 13.57 11.51 9.64
CA HIS A 36 13.59 11.86 8.22
C HIS A 36 12.19 12.21 7.68
N SER A 37 11.20 11.35 7.90
CA SER A 37 9.84 11.59 7.41
C SER A 37 9.21 12.87 7.99
N ARG A 38 9.55 13.22 9.24
CA ARG A 38 9.16 14.47 9.87
C ARG A 38 9.86 15.66 9.25
N SER A 39 11.14 15.52 8.91
CA SER A 39 11.92 16.57 8.28
C SER A 39 11.23 17.08 7.00
N LEU A 40 10.62 16.18 6.22
CA LEU A 40 9.93 16.52 4.96
C LEU A 40 8.76 17.48 5.12
N ILE A 41 8.18 17.62 6.32
CA ILE A 41 7.11 18.58 6.61
C ILE A 41 7.58 20.02 6.37
N SER A 42 8.88 20.29 6.52
CA SER A 42 9.47 21.62 6.34
C SER A 42 9.87 21.94 4.89
N LEU A 43 9.70 20.99 3.95
CA LEU A 43 10.04 21.22 2.54
C LEU A 43 9.21 22.37 1.96
N GLN A 44 9.89 23.27 1.27
CA GLN A 44 9.26 24.40 0.61
C GLN A 44 9.00 24.10 -0.87
N PRO A 45 7.88 24.58 -1.45
CA PRO A 45 7.69 24.59 -2.89
C PRO A 45 8.90 25.18 -3.62
N GLY A 46 9.33 24.53 -4.71
CA GLY A 46 10.55 24.90 -5.45
C GLY A 46 11.80 24.11 -5.05
N THR A 47 11.74 23.30 -3.98
CA THR A 47 12.84 22.36 -3.65
C THR A 47 13.02 21.35 -4.77
N ARG A 48 14.25 21.25 -5.30
CA ARG A 48 14.56 20.28 -6.36
C ARG A 48 14.63 18.88 -5.78
N VAL A 49 14.18 17.89 -6.54
CA VAL A 49 14.16 16.49 -6.12
C VAL A 49 14.83 15.65 -7.17
N ALA A 50 15.81 14.84 -6.76
CA ALA A 50 16.36 13.77 -7.58
C ALA A 50 15.60 12.48 -7.28
N ILE A 51 15.13 11.83 -8.34
CA ILE A 51 14.29 10.63 -8.27
C ILE A 51 15.00 9.51 -9.02
N GLU A 52 15.02 8.33 -8.41
CA GLU A 52 15.53 7.09 -9.00
C GLU A 52 14.40 6.05 -8.93
N GLY A 53 14.13 5.34 -10.02
CA GLY A 53 13.02 4.39 -10.15
C GLY A 53 12.38 4.38 -11.54
N PRO A 54 11.21 3.73 -11.72
CA PRO A 54 10.37 3.12 -10.67
C PRO A 54 10.89 1.78 -10.17
N PHE A 55 10.68 1.51 -8.88
CA PHE A 55 10.98 0.23 -8.22
C PHE A 55 9.69 -0.30 -7.58
N GLY A 56 9.43 -1.61 -7.68
CA GLY A 56 8.27 -2.25 -7.06
C GLY A 56 7.79 -3.48 -7.83
N THR A 57 7.27 -4.46 -7.10
CA THR A 57 6.66 -5.68 -7.66
C THR A 57 5.18 -5.50 -7.96
N PHE A 58 4.60 -4.40 -7.49
CA PHE A 58 3.20 -4.00 -7.71
C PHE A 58 2.93 -3.47 -9.13
N THR A 59 3.28 -4.25 -10.16
CA THR A 59 3.08 -3.88 -11.56
C THR A 59 1.99 -4.73 -12.22
N LYS A 60 1.23 -4.11 -13.14
CA LYS A 60 0.16 -4.72 -13.96
C LYS A 60 0.51 -6.10 -14.55
N HIS A 61 1.79 -6.38 -14.76
CA HIS A 61 2.30 -7.53 -15.50
C HIS A 61 2.30 -8.85 -14.71
N GLN A 62 2.17 -8.84 -13.38
CA GLN A 62 2.26 -10.07 -12.58
C GLN A 62 0.92 -10.76 -12.32
N SER A 63 -0.22 -10.11 -12.57
CA SER A 63 -1.52 -10.75 -12.31
C SER A 63 -1.96 -11.59 -13.51
N HIS A 64 -2.23 -12.88 -13.28
CA HIS A 64 -2.91 -13.71 -14.27
C HIS A 64 -4.28 -13.10 -14.58
N LYS A 65 -4.50 -12.68 -15.83
CA LYS A 65 -5.74 -12.00 -16.30
C LYS A 65 -7.05 -12.72 -15.98
N ALA A 66 -7.01 -13.99 -15.57
CA ALA A 66 -8.21 -14.77 -15.23
C ALA A 66 -8.61 -14.72 -13.75
N ARG A 67 -7.70 -14.37 -12.81
CA ARG A 67 -7.99 -14.47 -11.36
C ARG A 67 -8.49 -13.16 -10.77
N PRO A 68 -9.46 -13.16 -9.84
CA PRO A 68 -9.80 -11.97 -9.05
C PRO A 68 -8.58 -11.46 -8.26
N ILE A 69 -8.50 -10.16 -7.99
CA ILE A 69 -7.41 -9.56 -7.22
C ILE A 69 -7.90 -9.22 -5.81
N LEU A 70 -7.10 -9.56 -4.79
CA LEU A 70 -7.27 -9.08 -3.42
C LEU A 70 -6.13 -8.11 -3.08
N LEU A 71 -6.47 -6.84 -2.89
CA LEU A 71 -5.56 -5.80 -2.45
C LEU A 71 -5.76 -5.54 -0.95
N ILE A 72 -4.68 -5.48 -0.18
CA ILE A 72 -4.72 -5.25 1.27
C ILE A 72 -3.77 -4.10 1.62
N GLY A 73 -4.35 -2.96 1.96
CA GLY A 73 -3.62 -1.74 2.35
C GLY A 73 -3.66 -1.50 3.85
N GLY A 74 -2.49 -1.38 4.48
CA GLY A 74 -2.33 -1.07 5.89
C GLY A 74 -1.77 0.33 6.13
N GLY A 75 -2.56 1.25 6.67
CA GLY A 75 -2.09 2.61 6.97
C GLY A 75 -1.56 3.32 5.73
N VAL A 76 -0.30 3.78 5.77
CA VAL A 76 0.35 4.47 4.64
C VAL A 76 0.60 3.53 3.45
N GLY A 77 0.63 2.21 3.65
CA GLY A 77 0.74 1.23 2.56
C GLY A 77 -0.41 1.27 1.55
N ILE A 78 -1.45 2.07 1.81
CA ILE A 78 -2.49 2.38 0.82
C ILE A 78 -1.96 3.20 -0.37
N THR A 79 -0.80 3.88 -0.26
CA THR A 79 -0.25 4.75 -1.30
C THR A 79 -0.01 4.05 -2.65
N PRO A 80 0.77 2.95 -2.74
CA PRO A 80 0.94 2.25 -4.01
C PRO A 80 -0.38 1.60 -4.49
N ILE A 81 -1.25 1.18 -3.57
CA ILE A 81 -2.55 0.62 -3.93
C ILE A 81 -3.41 1.68 -4.61
N ARG A 82 -3.46 2.91 -4.10
CA ARG A 82 -4.23 3.99 -4.73
C ARG A 82 -3.69 4.35 -6.11
N ALA A 83 -2.37 4.32 -6.33
CA ALA A 83 -1.80 4.47 -7.66
C ALA A 83 -2.23 3.32 -8.59
N LEU A 84 -2.19 2.08 -8.09
CA LEU A 84 -2.65 0.90 -8.83
C LEU A 84 -4.14 0.99 -9.20
N LEU A 85 -5.00 1.50 -8.30
CA LEU A 85 -6.44 1.64 -8.56
C LEU A 85 -6.73 2.50 -9.78
N GLU A 86 -5.95 3.56 -10.02
CA GLU A 86 -6.08 4.42 -11.20
C GLU A 86 -5.79 3.63 -12.48
N GLU A 87 -4.78 2.77 -12.44
CA GLU A 87 -4.29 1.98 -13.56
C GLU A 87 -5.10 0.72 -13.89
N LEU A 88 -5.87 0.20 -12.93
CA LEU A 88 -6.58 -1.06 -13.10
C LEU A 88 -7.66 -0.98 -14.20
N PRO A 89 -7.82 -2.01 -15.05
CA PRO A 89 -8.94 -2.11 -15.97
C PRO A 89 -10.29 -2.06 -15.24
N THR A 90 -11.32 -1.50 -15.87
CA THR A 90 -12.66 -1.35 -15.29
C THR A 90 -13.39 -2.69 -15.15
N ASP A 91 -13.04 -3.69 -15.97
CA ASP A 91 -13.62 -5.03 -16.02
C ASP A 91 -12.96 -6.02 -15.05
N ARG A 92 -11.92 -5.59 -14.31
CA ARG A 92 -11.18 -6.43 -13.39
C ARG A 92 -11.89 -6.55 -12.05
N ASP A 93 -12.22 -7.77 -11.64
CA ASP A 93 -12.77 -8.04 -10.30
C ASP A 93 -11.71 -7.86 -9.22
N VAL A 94 -11.93 -6.89 -8.34
CA VAL A 94 -11.01 -6.52 -7.26
C VAL A 94 -11.76 -6.48 -5.95
N THR A 95 -11.15 -7.02 -4.90
CA THR A 95 -11.54 -6.72 -3.51
C THR A 95 -10.41 -5.96 -2.85
N LEU A 96 -10.72 -4.80 -2.26
CA LEU A 96 -9.77 -3.98 -1.52
C LEU A 96 -10.14 -3.99 -0.04
N ILE A 97 -9.23 -4.45 0.80
CA ILE A 97 -9.30 -4.29 2.25
C ILE A 97 -8.38 -3.14 2.64
N TYR A 98 -8.95 -2.03 3.10
CA TYR A 98 -8.21 -0.89 3.63
C TYR A 98 -8.30 -0.87 5.15
N ARG A 99 -7.20 -1.22 5.83
CA ARG A 99 -7.11 -1.35 7.28
C ARG A 99 -6.27 -0.25 7.90
N THR A 100 -6.80 0.39 8.94
CA THR A 100 -6.10 1.39 9.75
C THR A 100 -6.36 1.14 11.23
N SER A 101 -5.57 1.74 12.12
CA SER A 101 -5.80 1.58 13.57
C SER A 101 -6.99 2.38 14.07
N ASN A 102 -7.37 3.45 13.37
CA ASN A 102 -8.51 4.33 13.64
C ASN A 102 -8.88 5.11 12.36
N GLU A 103 -9.98 5.86 12.42
CA GLU A 103 -10.47 6.66 11.29
C GLU A 103 -9.49 7.73 10.84
N ALA A 104 -8.76 8.37 11.77
CA ALA A 104 -7.75 9.38 11.45
C ALA A 104 -6.61 8.85 10.56
N GLY A 105 -6.42 7.52 10.49
CA GLY A 105 -5.45 6.90 9.59
C GLY A 105 -5.92 6.72 8.15
N LEU A 106 -7.19 7.01 7.83
CA LEU A 106 -7.77 6.83 6.50
C LEU A 106 -7.41 8.00 5.58
N ILE A 107 -6.34 7.85 4.82
CA ILE A 107 -5.92 8.79 3.76
C ILE A 107 -6.47 8.31 2.40
N PHE A 108 -6.72 9.25 1.48
CA PHE A 108 -7.28 8.98 0.14
C PHE A 108 -8.65 8.28 0.10
N LEU A 109 -9.39 8.25 1.22
CA LEU A 109 -10.65 7.50 1.27
C LEU A 109 -11.64 7.96 0.20
N GLU A 110 -11.75 9.26 -0.04
CA GLU A 110 -12.61 9.82 -1.10
C GLU A 110 -12.18 9.35 -2.49
N GLU A 111 -10.89 9.48 -2.83
CA GLU A 111 -10.34 9.03 -4.12
C GLU A 111 -10.54 7.51 -4.34
N ILE A 112 -10.28 6.70 -3.31
CA ILE A 112 -10.46 5.24 -3.35
C ILE A 112 -11.93 4.87 -3.52
N THR A 113 -12.82 5.56 -2.81
CA THR A 113 -14.27 5.36 -2.92
C THR A 113 -14.75 5.70 -4.32
N GLU A 114 -14.20 6.74 -4.95
CA GLU A 114 -14.56 7.11 -6.31
C GLU A 114 -14.10 6.06 -7.33
N PHE A 115 -12.87 5.54 -7.20
CA PHE A 115 -12.46 4.39 -8.02
C PHE A 115 -13.38 3.18 -7.82
N ALA A 116 -13.82 2.93 -6.59
CA ALA A 116 -14.69 1.81 -6.30
C ALA A 116 -16.11 1.94 -6.89
N LYS A 117 -16.60 3.16 -7.12
CA LYS A 117 -17.86 3.39 -7.84
C LYS A 117 -17.71 3.18 -9.35
N GLN A 118 -16.54 3.49 -9.90
CA GLN A 118 -16.29 3.49 -11.35
C GLN A 118 -15.79 2.14 -11.89
N LYS A 119 -15.23 1.30 -11.02
CA LYS A 119 -14.61 0.02 -11.38
C LYS A 119 -15.24 -1.14 -10.59
N ARG A 120 -14.98 -2.39 -10.98
CA ARG A 120 -15.44 -3.59 -10.27
C ARG A 120 -14.65 -3.85 -8.98
N ILE A 121 -14.69 -2.90 -8.04
CA ILE A 121 -13.97 -2.97 -6.76
C ILE A 121 -14.97 -3.11 -5.62
N ARG A 122 -14.84 -4.19 -4.84
CA ARG A 122 -15.46 -4.32 -3.53
C ARG A 122 -14.55 -3.72 -2.47
N LEU A 123 -14.97 -2.62 -1.84
CA LEU A 123 -14.18 -1.92 -0.83
C LEU A 123 -14.62 -2.28 0.60
N HIS A 124 -13.69 -2.76 1.41
CA HIS A 124 -13.84 -2.95 2.85
C HIS A 124 -12.94 -1.97 3.60
N VAL A 125 -13.55 -1.00 4.29
CA VAL A 125 -12.83 0.00 5.10
C VAL A 125 -12.91 -0.41 6.56
N LEU A 126 -11.76 -0.71 7.17
CA LEU A 126 -11.66 -1.34 8.50
C LEU A 126 -10.82 -0.48 9.46
N PRO A 127 -11.36 0.66 9.96
CA PRO A 127 -10.68 1.47 10.96
C PRO A 127 -10.87 0.87 12.36
N GLY A 128 -9.81 0.34 12.96
CA GLY A 128 -9.89 -0.17 14.32
C GLY A 128 -8.74 -1.07 14.76
N SER A 129 -8.84 -1.56 15.99
CA SER A 129 -7.86 -2.47 16.56
C SER A 129 -7.86 -3.83 15.86
N ARG A 130 -6.74 -4.56 15.97
CA ARG A 130 -6.62 -5.94 15.45
C ARG A 130 -7.58 -6.90 16.14
N ARG A 131 -8.03 -6.59 17.35
CA ARG A 131 -9.08 -7.38 18.02
C ARG A 131 -10.42 -7.27 17.28
N ARG A 132 -10.74 -6.10 16.73
CA ARG A 132 -11.98 -5.89 15.96
C ARG A 132 -11.85 -6.45 14.55
N TYR A 133 -10.70 -6.26 13.92
CA TYR A 133 -10.42 -6.71 12.56
C TYR A 133 -9.13 -7.55 12.55
N PRO A 134 -9.20 -8.83 12.93
CA PRO A 134 -8.01 -9.68 13.08
C PRO A 134 -7.37 -10.01 11.73
N LEU A 135 -8.18 -10.15 10.68
CA LEU A 135 -7.74 -10.57 9.34
C LEU A 135 -7.01 -11.93 9.37
N ASP A 136 -7.38 -12.78 10.32
CA ASP A 136 -7.09 -14.20 10.31
C ASP A 136 -7.83 -14.92 9.17
N SER A 137 -7.56 -16.21 8.98
CA SER A 137 -8.14 -17.00 7.89
C SER A 137 -9.67 -17.01 7.88
N ALA A 138 -10.31 -17.05 9.06
CA ALA A 138 -11.76 -17.01 9.21
C ALA A 138 -12.35 -15.64 8.84
N HIS A 139 -11.76 -14.56 9.35
CA HIS A 139 -12.21 -13.20 9.04
C HIS A 139 -11.98 -12.85 7.56
N LEU A 140 -10.87 -13.30 6.95
CA LEU A 140 -10.65 -13.14 5.51
C LEU A 140 -11.70 -13.87 4.67
N LEU A 141 -12.10 -15.07 5.06
CA LEU A 141 -13.18 -15.80 4.37
C LEU A 141 -14.54 -15.10 4.49
N GLN A 142 -14.82 -14.47 5.63
CA GLN A 142 -16.05 -13.70 5.82
C GLN A 142 -16.09 -12.46 4.91
N LEU A 143 -14.98 -11.73 4.79
CA LEU A 143 -14.89 -10.55 3.94
C LEU A 143 -14.83 -10.92 2.45
N VAL A 144 -14.08 -11.97 2.12
CA VAL A 144 -13.75 -12.39 0.75
C VAL A 144 -14.02 -13.89 0.61
N PRO A 145 -15.27 -14.31 0.35
CA PRO A 145 -15.63 -15.73 0.27
C PRO A 145 -14.83 -16.53 -0.77
N ASN A 146 -14.40 -15.87 -1.85
CA ASN A 146 -13.58 -16.44 -2.92
C ASN A 146 -12.06 -16.21 -2.74
N VAL A 147 -11.59 -15.88 -1.53
CA VAL A 147 -10.16 -15.54 -1.25
C VAL A 147 -9.16 -16.57 -1.78
N ARG A 148 -9.53 -17.86 -1.83
CA ARG A 148 -8.67 -18.95 -2.31
C ARG A 148 -8.36 -18.89 -3.80
N GLU A 149 -9.18 -18.19 -4.57
CA GLU A 149 -9.03 -18.02 -6.02
C GLU A 149 -8.18 -16.79 -6.37
N CYS A 150 -8.06 -15.86 -5.42
CA CYS A 150 -7.46 -14.56 -5.62
C CYS A 150 -5.94 -14.61 -5.83
N GLU A 151 -5.47 -13.59 -6.56
CA GLU A 151 -4.09 -13.11 -6.50
C GLU A 151 -4.02 -12.03 -5.39
N MET A 152 -3.19 -12.24 -4.37
CA MET A 152 -3.11 -11.35 -3.21
C MET A 152 -1.92 -10.41 -3.30
N TYR A 153 -2.19 -9.13 -3.04
CA TYR A 153 -1.16 -8.13 -2.91
C TYR A 153 -1.33 -7.31 -1.63
N ILE A 154 -0.29 -7.27 -0.82
CA ILE A 154 -0.31 -6.70 0.53
C ILE A 154 0.68 -5.55 0.60
N CYS A 155 0.26 -4.42 1.15
CA CYS A 155 1.14 -3.30 1.39
C CYS A 155 0.84 -2.69 2.76
N GLY A 156 1.78 -2.80 3.70
CA GLY A 156 1.55 -2.37 5.07
C GLY A 156 2.69 -2.75 6.04
N PRO A 157 2.46 -2.58 7.36
CA PRO A 157 3.46 -2.91 8.37
C PRO A 157 3.70 -4.43 8.45
N THR A 158 4.89 -4.86 8.88
CA THR A 158 5.28 -6.29 8.94
C THR A 158 4.22 -7.14 9.63
N SER A 159 3.72 -6.67 10.77
CA SER A 159 2.73 -7.41 11.54
C SER A 159 1.37 -7.59 10.85
N LEU A 160 0.97 -6.71 9.92
CA LEU A 160 -0.21 -6.99 9.07
C LEU A 160 0.17 -8.04 8.01
N THR A 161 1.30 -7.85 7.35
CA THR A 161 1.78 -8.74 6.29
C THR A 161 1.94 -10.18 6.78
N GLU A 162 2.51 -10.39 7.96
CA GLU A 162 2.67 -11.73 8.54
C GLU A 162 1.32 -12.38 8.87
N THR A 163 0.36 -11.64 9.45
CA THR A 163 -1.00 -12.17 9.70
C THR A 163 -1.67 -12.63 8.40
N ILE A 164 -1.56 -11.86 7.31
CA ILE A 164 -2.15 -12.25 6.03
C ILE A 164 -1.41 -13.44 5.42
N ARG A 165 -0.07 -13.49 5.49
CA ARG A 165 0.72 -14.63 4.98
C ARG A 165 0.38 -15.93 5.70
N GLU A 166 0.25 -15.87 7.03
CA GLU A 166 -0.18 -17.00 7.85
C GLU A 166 -1.60 -17.44 7.48
N SER A 167 -2.53 -16.49 7.38
CA SER A 167 -3.90 -16.78 6.98
C SER A 167 -3.99 -17.38 5.58
N ALA A 168 -3.21 -16.87 4.62
CA ALA A 168 -3.14 -17.40 3.27
C ALA A 168 -2.61 -18.84 3.26
N ARG A 169 -1.59 -19.14 4.09
CA ARG A 169 -1.05 -20.50 4.28
C ARG A 169 -2.10 -21.45 4.83
N GLU A 170 -2.83 -21.05 5.87
CA GLU A 170 -3.93 -21.83 6.45
C GLU A 170 -5.06 -22.09 5.46
N LEU A 171 -5.35 -21.11 4.59
CA LEU A 171 -6.36 -21.24 3.54
C LEU A 171 -5.91 -22.08 2.34
N GLY A 172 -4.65 -22.55 2.33
CA GLY A 172 -4.08 -23.36 1.25
C GLY A 172 -3.69 -22.55 0.01
N ILE A 173 -3.46 -21.24 0.15
CA ILE A 173 -3.16 -20.36 -0.95
C ILE A 173 -1.66 -20.42 -1.26
N PRO A 174 -1.24 -20.76 -2.49
CA PRO A 174 0.16 -20.89 -2.85
C PRO A 174 0.93 -19.59 -2.59
N LYS A 175 2.17 -19.72 -2.09
CA LYS A 175 3.07 -18.58 -1.83
C LYS A 175 3.30 -17.73 -3.08
N SER A 176 3.29 -18.34 -4.27
CA SER A 176 3.43 -17.63 -5.55
C SER A 176 2.28 -16.67 -5.87
N ARG A 177 1.15 -16.78 -5.15
CA ARG A 177 -0.03 -15.91 -5.27
C ARG A 177 -0.13 -14.86 -4.17
N VAL A 178 0.87 -14.76 -3.31
CA VAL A 178 0.90 -13.82 -2.18
C VAL A 178 2.10 -12.89 -2.33
N HIS A 179 1.84 -11.69 -2.80
CA HIS A 179 2.81 -10.64 -3.02
C HIS A 179 2.72 -9.62 -1.89
N SER A 180 3.84 -9.11 -1.43
CA SER A 180 3.83 -8.15 -0.33
C SER A 180 5.00 -7.19 -0.38
N GLU A 181 4.72 -5.93 -0.08
CA GLU A 181 5.72 -4.89 0.17
C GLU A 181 5.56 -4.39 1.61
N ILE A 182 6.65 -4.48 2.37
CA ILE A 182 6.67 -4.07 3.78
C ILE A 182 7.08 -2.59 3.85
N PHE A 183 6.24 -1.79 4.52
CA PHE A 183 6.55 -0.39 4.83
C PHE A 183 6.91 -0.26 6.30
N GLU A 184 8.20 -0.35 6.59
CA GLU A 184 8.77 -0.05 7.91
C GLU A 184 9.91 0.94 7.80
N TYR A 185 9.94 1.89 8.74
CA TYR A 185 11.12 2.71 8.98
C TYR A 185 12.13 1.81 9.71
N HIS A 186 13.26 1.51 9.07
CA HIS A 186 14.40 0.92 9.79
C HIS A 186 15.12 2.08 10.47
N THR A 187 14.97 2.21 11.79
CA THR A 187 15.92 2.99 12.57
C THR A 187 17.26 2.27 12.41
N VAL A 188 18.18 2.85 11.65
CA VAL A 188 19.58 2.43 11.70
C VAL A 188 20.01 2.79 13.12
N MET A 189 20.08 1.80 14.00
CA MET A 189 20.81 1.94 15.24
C MET A 189 22.27 2.14 14.81
N GLU A 190 22.78 3.36 14.94
CA GLU A 190 24.22 3.57 14.96
C GLU A 190 24.76 2.72 16.11
N SER A 191 25.48 1.66 15.78
CA SER A 191 26.33 0.96 16.73
C SER A 191 27.49 1.90 17.08
N GLU A 192 27.49 2.42 18.30
CA GLU A 192 28.70 2.95 18.96
C GLU A 192 29.79 1.88 19.06
#